data_AF-A0A2I0N344-F1
#
_entry.id   AF-A0A2I0N344-F1
#
_cell.length_a   1.000
_cell.length_b   1.000
_cell.length_c   1.000
_cell.angle_alpha   90.00
_cell.angle_beta   90.00
_cell.angle_gamma   90.00
#
_symmetry.space_group_name_H-M   'P 1'
#
loop_
_entity.id
_entity.type
_entity.pdbx_description
1 polymer ?
#
loop_
_entity_poly.entity_id
_entity_poly.type
_entity_poly.pdbx_seq_one_letter_code
_entity_poly.pdbx_strand_id
1 'polypeptide(L)'
;MVIKPKRKKFLCINSHPLGCAANVQEEITRAKALPFPQRPLTVLILGASSGYGLSSRIVSAFGMGANTLGVYYARPPEDQRVADAGWYNTLALAQELKKTSGIHHHVNRDAFSLAAKQETAKCLRDAFPRGVDLLIYSIAAPRRLCGDRVYRSTIKPLGAPVETLDMDPESGMISKITVAPATKEEADETRKVMGGEDWLDWVHYLKHEGLLNEGAKTFAYTYIGSELTRGIYNAGTIGYAKDHLLETARWLNDQGILQAHVVSQPAVVTQSSAVIPSISLYMTLLMKLYEENHRDNSCVSHIARMMEHVFYSSSEDVLYINNEDELLPQVQNVLKERWSQAVPGQSLSPSLGNPAAFNQAFLRLFGFSRNDVDYEDPVDPRNPF
;
A
#
# COMPACT_ATOMS: atom_id res chain seq x y z
N MET A 1 -3.72 28.46 6.79
CA MET A 1 -2.61 28.78 5.86
C MET A 1 -2.94 28.25 4.48
N VAL A 2 -2.45 28.91 3.41
CA VAL A 2 -2.58 28.37 2.05
C VAL A 2 -1.51 27.28 1.86
N ILE A 3 -1.91 26.09 1.44
CA ILE A 3 -1.02 24.93 1.30
C ILE A 3 -0.93 24.57 -0.18
N LYS A 4 0.25 24.79 -0.79
CA LYS A 4 0.52 24.43 -2.20
C LYS A 4 1.48 23.24 -2.28
N PRO A 5 1.41 22.40 -3.33
CA PRO A 5 2.29 21.24 -3.44
C PRO A 5 3.77 21.67 -3.44
N LYS A 6 4.56 21.04 -2.58
CA LYS A 6 5.99 21.29 -2.46
C LYS A 6 6.76 20.01 -2.76
N ARG A 7 7.51 20.03 -3.86
CA ARG A 7 8.26 18.87 -4.36
C ARG A 7 9.75 19.01 -4.12
N LYS A 8 10.40 17.85 -3.94
CA LYS A 8 11.85 17.69 -3.96
C LYS A 8 12.16 16.39 -4.69
N LYS A 9 12.52 16.48 -5.98
CA LYS A 9 12.64 15.32 -6.87
C LYS A 9 11.31 14.53 -6.86
N PHE A 10 11.36 13.20 -6.70
CA PHE A 10 10.21 12.30 -6.63
C PHE A 10 9.45 12.32 -5.29
N LEU A 11 9.73 13.29 -4.40
CA LEU A 11 9.08 13.39 -3.08
C LEU A 11 8.18 14.64 -3.02
N CYS A 12 6.93 14.46 -2.61
CA CYS A 12 6.10 15.56 -2.11
C CYS A 12 6.30 15.64 -0.59
N ILE A 13 6.69 16.81 -0.09
CA ILE A 13 7.09 16.98 1.32
C ILE A 13 6.00 17.63 2.18
N ASN A 14 4.83 17.87 1.61
CA ASN A 14 3.66 18.39 2.30
C ASN A 14 2.38 17.76 1.74
N SER A 15 1.26 17.93 2.44
CA SER A 15 -0.05 17.39 2.06
C SER A 15 -1.17 18.37 2.38
N HIS A 16 -2.29 18.27 1.63
CA HIS A 16 -3.46 19.12 1.79
C HIS A 16 -4.59 18.37 2.52
N PRO A 17 -5.03 18.83 3.71
CA PRO A 17 -5.98 18.09 4.52
C PRO A 17 -7.34 17.89 3.83
N LEU A 18 -7.91 18.94 3.23
CA LEU A 18 -9.22 18.84 2.56
C LEU A 18 -9.18 17.90 1.35
N GLY A 19 -8.05 17.84 0.65
CA GLY A 19 -7.91 16.95 -0.50
C GLY A 19 -7.69 15.50 -0.09
N CYS A 20 -6.95 15.26 1.00
CA CYS A 20 -6.89 13.94 1.63
C CYS A 20 -8.28 13.48 2.06
N ALA A 21 -9.08 14.35 2.69
CA ALA A 21 -10.45 14.03 3.08
C ALA A 21 -11.34 13.70 1.87
N ALA A 22 -11.26 14.48 0.78
CA ALA A 22 -12.00 14.22 -0.44
C ALA A 22 -11.59 12.90 -1.12
N ASN A 23 -10.31 12.51 -1.08
CA ASN A 23 -9.86 11.20 -1.55
C ASN A 23 -10.47 10.05 -0.73
N VAL A 24 -10.45 10.18 0.61
CA VAL A 24 -11.05 9.18 1.51
C VAL A 24 -12.55 9.07 1.22
N GLN A 25 -13.25 10.19 1.04
CA GLN A 25 -14.68 10.20 0.76
C GLN A 25 -15.03 9.50 -0.57
N GLU A 26 -14.19 9.66 -1.58
CA GLU A 26 -14.34 8.98 -2.86
C GLU A 26 -14.14 7.46 -2.73
N GLU A 27 -13.11 7.03 -1.99
CA GLU A 27 -12.90 5.60 -1.70
C GLU A 27 -14.07 5.00 -0.90
N ILE A 28 -14.60 5.73 0.09
CA ILE A 28 -15.77 5.31 0.88
C ILE A 28 -17.00 5.16 -0.02
N THR A 29 -17.25 6.14 -0.90
CA THR A 29 -18.37 6.10 -1.85
C THR A 29 -18.29 4.84 -2.72
N ARG A 30 -17.10 4.51 -3.23
CA ARG A 30 -16.88 3.28 -4.01
C ARG A 30 -17.09 2.03 -3.16
N ALA A 31 -16.53 2.00 -1.94
CA ALA A 31 -16.62 0.84 -1.07
C ALA A 31 -18.07 0.50 -0.66
N LYS A 32 -18.91 1.50 -0.42
CA LYS A 32 -20.34 1.32 -0.11
C LYS A 32 -21.15 0.73 -1.26
N ALA A 33 -20.68 0.88 -2.50
CA ALA A 33 -21.35 0.33 -3.68
C ALA A 33 -21.02 -1.15 -3.92
N LEU A 34 -20.09 -1.74 -3.16
CA LEU A 34 -19.64 -3.11 -3.35
C LEU A 34 -20.60 -4.12 -2.66
N PRO A 35 -20.95 -5.23 -3.33
CA PRO A 35 -21.86 -6.22 -2.77
C PRO A 35 -21.11 -7.19 -1.84
N PHE A 36 -20.95 -6.84 -0.56
CA PHE A 36 -20.45 -7.76 0.45
C PHE A 36 -21.54 -8.26 1.39
N PRO A 37 -21.57 -9.56 1.73
CA PRO A 37 -22.42 -10.04 2.78
C PRO A 37 -21.93 -9.48 4.12
N GLN A 38 -22.83 -8.80 4.82
CA GLN A 38 -22.56 -8.19 6.12
C GLN A 38 -22.38 -9.29 7.16
N ARG A 39 -21.29 -9.22 7.93
CA ARG A 39 -21.04 -10.15 9.03
C ARG A 39 -20.22 -9.47 10.13
N PRO A 40 -20.45 -9.84 11.41
CA PRO A 40 -19.69 -9.28 12.51
C PRO A 40 -18.24 -9.78 12.43
N LEU A 41 -17.35 -8.91 11.97
CA LEU A 41 -15.91 -9.13 11.90
C LEU A 41 -15.16 -8.04 12.65
N THR A 42 -14.03 -8.41 13.25
CA THR A 42 -12.99 -7.47 13.68
C THR A 42 -11.79 -7.62 12.76
N VAL A 43 -11.44 -6.54 12.06
CA VAL A 43 -10.28 -6.49 11.15
C VAL A 43 -9.20 -5.59 11.75
N LEU A 44 -8.01 -6.15 11.95
CA LEU A 44 -6.80 -5.41 12.32
C LEU A 44 -5.96 -5.14 11.08
N ILE A 45 -5.65 -3.88 10.81
CA ILE A 45 -4.86 -3.48 9.64
C ILE A 45 -3.56 -2.81 10.12
N LEU A 46 -2.44 -3.39 9.74
CA LEU A 46 -1.10 -2.83 9.98
C LEU A 46 -0.66 -2.08 8.71
N GLY A 47 -0.37 -0.78 8.84
CA GLY A 47 -0.15 0.11 7.69
C GLY A 47 -1.44 0.74 7.15
N ALA A 48 -2.34 1.17 8.04
CA ALA A 48 -3.73 1.52 7.69
C ALA A 48 -3.97 2.94 7.15
N SER A 49 -2.93 3.75 6.90
CA SER A 49 -3.08 5.20 6.64
C SER A 49 -3.02 5.62 5.17
N SER A 50 -2.57 4.75 4.28
CA SER A 50 -2.44 5.07 2.84
C SER A 50 -2.42 3.84 1.95
N GLY A 51 -2.62 4.03 0.65
CA GLY A 51 -2.51 2.97 -0.37
C GLY A 51 -3.39 1.78 -0.03
N TYR A 52 -2.89 0.57 -0.30
CA TYR A 52 -3.66 -0.64 -0.06
C TYR A 52 -4.16 -0.77 1.37
N GLY A 53 -3.38 -0.44 2.41
CA GLY A 53 -3.84 -0.59 3.79
C GLY A 53 -4.99 0.34 4.17
N LEU A 54 -5.02 1.58 3.64
CA LEU A 54 -6.16 2.47 3.79
C LEU A 54 -7.40 1.90 3.09
N SER A 55 -7.25 1.49 1.83
CA SER A 55 -8.36 0.90 1.07
C SER A 55 -8.87 -0.40 1.69
N SER A 56 -8.00 -1.24 2.26
CA SER A 56 -8.38 -2.42 3.06
C SER A 56 -9.30 -2.02 4.20
N ARG A 57 -8.92 -0.99 4.95
CA ARG A 57 -9.70 -0.51 6.08
C ARG A 57 -11.04 0.08 5.65
N ILE A 58 -11.06 0.86 4.56
CA ILE A 58 -12.28 1.44 4.01
C ILE A 58 -13.23 0.35 3.52
N VAL A 59 -12.74 -0.64 2.76
CA VAL A 59 -13.54 -1.78 2.29
C VAL A 59 -14.06 -2.61 3.45
N SER A 60 -13.22 -2.90 4.45
CA SER A 60 -13.66 -3.63 5.65
C SER A 60 -14.77 -2.89 6.40
N ALA A 61 -14.63 -1.58 6.64
CA ALA A 61 -15.62 -0.83 7.41
C ALA A 61 -16.91 -0.53 6.63
N PHE A 62 -16.78 -0.02 5.40
CA PHE A 62 -17.91 0.52 4.64
C PHE A 62 -18.47 -0.43 3.59
N GLY A 63 -17.67 -1.38 3.10
CA GLY A 63 -18.16 -2.45 2.24
C GLY A 63 -18.70 -3.62 3.06
N MET A 64 -17.90 -4.12 4.01
CA MET A 64 -18.21 -5.36 4.74
C MET A 64 -18.90 -5.16 6.10
N GLY A 65 -18.99 -3.92 6.59
CA GLY A 65 -19.59 -3.59 7.89
C GLY A 65 -18.77 -4.07 9.10
N ALA A 66 -17.47 -4.29 8.94
CA ALA A 66 -16.60 -4.81 9.99
C ALA A 66 -16.15 -3.73 10.98
N ASN A 67 -15.93 -4.12 12.22
CA ASN A 67 -15.17 -3.33 13.19
C ASN A 67 -13.71 -3.25 12.73
N THR A 68 -13.06 -2.10 12.88
CA THR A 68 -11.68 -1.92 12.39
C THR A 68 -10.75 -1.28 13.40
N LEU A 69 -9.57 -1.88 13.58
CA LEU A 69 -8.44 -1.28 14.28
C LEU A 69 -7.30 -1.07 13.28
N GLY A 70 -6.93 0.19 13.06
CA GLY A 70 -5.81 0.53 12.19
C GLY A 70 -4.57 0.94 12.96
N VAL A 71 -3.44 0.28 12.70
CA VAL A 71 -2.11 0.71 13.15
C VAL A 71 -1.42 1.40 11.99
N TYR A 72 -0.85 2.57 12.25
CA TYR A 72 -0.14 3.36 11.25
C TYR A 72 0.92 4.23 11.91
N TYR A 73 1.81 4.79 11.10
CA TYR A 73 2.80 5.76 11.56
C TYR A 73 2.80 6.95 10.60
N ALA A 74 2.26 8.08 11.06
CA ALA A 74 2.24 9.33 10.31
C ALA A 74 2.44 10.51 11.27
N ARG A 75 3.25 11.48 10.85
CA ARG A 75 3.55 12.66 11.69
C ARG A 75 2.36 13.61 11.71
N PRO A 76 1.91 14.05 12.90
CA PRO A 76 0.90 15.09 13.03
C PRO A 76 1.45 16.44 12.56
N PRO A 77 0.59 17.46 12.38
CA PRO A 77 1.03 18.81 12.09
C PRO A 77 1.79 19.42 13.28
N GLU A 78 2.84 20.18 12.99
CA GLU A 78 3.64 20.97 13.94
C GLU A 78 3.54 22.46 13.55
N ASP A 79 4.02 23.40 14.38
CA ASP A 79 3.83 24.86 14.22
C ASP A 79 3.91 25.38 12.77
N GLN A 80 4.98 25.03 12.04
CA GLN A 80 5.19 25.48 10.67
C GLN A 80 5.14 24.34 9.64
N ARG A 81 4.66 23.16 10.02
CA ARG A 81 4.67 21.97 9.16
C ARG A 81 3.31 21.29 9.15
N VAL A 82 2.80 21.09 7.94
CA VAL A 82 1.60 20.26 7.75
C VAL A 82 1.93 18.79 8.04
N ALA A 83 0.90 18.02 8.32
CA ALA A 83 1.03 16.60 8.62
C ALA A 83 1.44 15.78 7.39
N ASP A 84 1.84 14.52 7.64
CA ASP A 84 1.93 13.53 6.57
C ASP A 84 0.53 13.23 6.01
N ALA A 85 0.42 12.89 4.71
CA ALA A 85 -0.88 12.59 4.10
C ALA A 85 -1.64 11.48 4.83
N GLY A 86 -0.93 10.46 5.33
CA GLY A 86 -1.51 9.38 6.12
C GLY A 86 -2.19 9.83 7.41
N TRP A 87 -1.72 10.92 8.03
CA TRP A 87 -2.37 11.51 9.20
C TRP A 87 -3.73 12.10 8.81
N TYR A 88 -3.78 12.91 7.76
CA TYR A 88 -5.04 13.51 7.30
C TYR A 88 -6.03 12.49 6.74
N ASN A 89 -5.55 11.48 6.00
CA ASN A 89 -6.38 10.36 5.57
C ASN A 89 -7.03 9.67 6.78
N THR A 90 -6.24 9.42 7.83
CA THR A 90 -6.74 8.74 9.03
C THR A 90 -7.72 9.61 9.82
N LEU A 91 -7.46 10.92 9.91
CA LEU A 91 -8.36 11.88 10.56
C LEU A 91 -9.71 11.97 9.84
N ALA A 92 -9.69 12.12 8.51
CA ALA A 92 -10.91 12.15 7.69
C ALA A 92 -11.69 10.83 7.78
N LEU A 93 -10.98 9.70 7.69
CA LEU A 93 -11.60 8.39 7.86
C LEU A 93 -12.24 8.25 9.25
N ALA A 94 -11.58 8.70 10.32
CA ALA A 94 -12.12 8.64 11.67
C ALA A 94 -13.44 9.44 11.81
N GLN A 95 -13.59 10.56 11.11
CA GLN A 95 -14.85 11.32 11.10
C GLN A 95 -15.99 10.55 10.44
N GLU A 96 -15.72 9.88 9.32
CA GLU A 96 -16.73 9.06 8.63
C GLU A 96 -17.06 7.80 9.42
N LEU A 97 -16.08 7.17 10.07
CA LEU A 97 -16.29 5.98 10.91
C LEU A 97 -17.14 6.28 12.14
N LYS A 98 -17.09 7.49 12.72
CA LYS A 98 -17.98 7.91 13.82
C LYS A 98 -19.46 7.93 13.43
N LYS A 99 -19.78 7.95 12.14
CA LYS A 99 -21.16 7.94 11.62
C LYS A 99 -21.69 6.51 11.42
N THR A 100 -20.87 5.48 11.63
CA THR A 100 -21.28 4.09 11.57
C THR A 100 -21.64 3.58 12.97
N SER A 101 -22.30 2.43 13.05
CA SER A 101 -22.56 1.73 14.32
C SER A 101 -21.40 0.81 14.75
N GLY A 102 -20.31 0.74 13.96
CA GLY A 102 -19.18 -0.14 14.19
C GLY A 102 -18.19 0.41 15.22
N ILE A 103 -17.37 -0.48 15.76
CA ILE A 103 -16.29 -0.15 16.68
C ILE A 103 -15.02 0.10 15.87
N HIS A 104 -14.48 1.31 15.97
CA HIS A 104 -13.37 1.76 15.15
C HIS A 104 -12.31 2.49 15.97
N HIS A 105 -11.07 2.00 15.92
CA HIS A 105 -9.96 2.56 16.68
C HIS A 105 -8.70 2.72 15.84
N HIS A 106 -7.78 3.56 16.31
CA HIS A 106 -6.58 3.96 15.59
C HIS A 106 -5.40 3.97 16.56
N VAL A 107 -4.25 3.43 16.15
CA VAL A 107 -2.99 3.48 16.89
C VAL A 107 -1.93 4.11 15.99
N ASN A 108 -1.46 5.31 16.34
CA ASN A 108 -0.38 5.99 15.62
C ASN A 108 0.97 5.67 16.26
N ARG A 109 1.58 4.55 15.88
CA ARG A 109 2.85 4.04 16.42
C ARG A 109 3.62 3.31 15.33
N ASP A 110 4.94 3.26 15.48
CA ASP A 110 5.77 2.38 14.67
C ASP A 110 5.38 0.92 14.91
N ALA A 111 4.77 0.27 13.92
CA ALA A 111 4.25 -1.08 14.02
C ALA A 111 5.33 -2.14 14.32
N PHE A 112 6.60 -1.84 14.04
CA PHE A 112 7.71 -2.72 14.42
C PHE A 112 7.95 -2.74 15.94
N SER A 113 7.53 -1.71 16.65
CA SER A 113 7.80 -1.57 18.09
C SER A 113 6.93 -2.48 18.96
N LEU A 114 7.49 -2.94 20.08
CA LEU A 114 6.72 -3.63 21.11
C LEU A 114 5.61 -2.74 21.69
N ALA A 115 5.86 -1.43 21.80
CA ALA A 115 4.87 -0.46 22.26
C ALA A 115 3.62 -0.43 21.37
N ALA A 116 3.78 -0.51 20.05
CA ALA A 116 2.63 -0.62 19.13
C ALA A 116 1.83 -1.91 19.40
N LYS A 117 2.51 -3.06 19.53
CA LYS A 117 1.86 -4.35 19.82
C LYS A 117 1.09 -4.31 21.14
N GLN A 118 1.69 -3.74 22.19
CA GLN A 118 1.06 -3.56 23.50
C GLN A 118 -0.16 -2.63 23.46
N GLU A 119 -0.04 -1.47 22.82
CA GLU A 119 -1.13 -0.48 22.70
C GLU A 119 -2.29 -1.05 21.87
N THR A 120 -1.99 -1.73 20.75
CA THR A 120 -2.97 -2.43 19.93
C THR A 120 -3.69 -3.52 20.71
N ALA A 121 -2.96 -4.38 21.44
CA ALA A 121 -3.56 -5.44 22.24
C ALA A 121 -4.43 -4.90 23.38
N LYS A 122 -4.00 -3.83 24.05
CA LYS A 122 -4.83 -3.13 25.04
C LYS A 122 -6.12 -2.60 24.41
N CYS A 123 -6.02 -1.92 23.26
CA CYS A 123 -7.19 -1.42 22.56
C CYS A 123 -8.16 -2.53 22.14
N LEU A 124 -7.65 -3.67 21.65
CA LEU A 124 -8.47 -4.84 21.33
C LEU A 124 -9.24 -5.35 22.55
N ARG A 125 -8.57 -5.53 23.69
CA ARG A 125 -9.22 -6.00 24.93
C ARG A 125 -10.28 -5.04 25.46
N ASP A 126 -9.99 -3.74 25.42
CA ASP A 126 -10.84 -2.75 26.06
C ASP A 126 -12.08 -2.41 25.21
N ALA A 127 -11.93 -2.38 23.88
CA ALA A 127 -12.95 -1.84 22.99
C ALA A 127 -13.66 -2.89 22.12
N PHE A 128 -13.02 -4.02 21.81
CA PHE A 128 -13.58 -4.99 20.87
C PHE A 128 -14.14 -6.20 21.64
N PRO A 129 -15.44 -6.51 21.49
CA PRO A 129 -16.08 -7.59 22.24
C PRO A 129 -15.63 -8.99 21.76
N ARG A 130 -14.92 -9.06 20.64
CA ARG A 130 -14.38 -10.26 20.01
C ARG A 130 -12.92 -10.04 19.66
N GLY A 131 -12.15 -11.12 19.55
CA GLY A 131 -10.81 -11.08 18.97
C GLY A 131 -10.83 -10.73 17.48
N VAL A 132 -9.65 -10.74 16.87
CA VAL A 132 -9.43 -10.43 15.47
C VAL A 132 -9.82 -11.63 14.59
N ASP A 133 -10.67 -11.40 13.59
CA ASP A 133 -11.03 -12.39 12.56
C ASP A 133 -10.10 -12.29 11.34
N LEU A 134 -9.58 -11.09 11.06
CA LEU A 134 -8.64 -10.86 9.97
C LEU A 134 -7.53 -9.89 10.36
N LEU A 135 -6.29 -10.32 10.23
CA LEU A 135 -5.10 -9.48 10.31
C LEU A 135 -4.55 -9.18 8.92
N ILE A 136 -4.47 -7.90 8.56
CA ILE A 136 -3.91 -7.43 7.28
C ILE A 136 -2.56 -6.80 7.52
N TYR A 137 -1.50 -7.35 6.92
CA TYR A 137 -0.15 -6.83 6.97
C TYR A 137 0.19 -6.03 5.70
N SER A 138 0.04 -4.70 5.78
CA SER A 138 0.21 -3.74 4.68
C SER A 138 1.29 -2.70 5.00
N ILE A 139 2.41 -3.16 5.58
CA ILE A 139 3.52 -2.28 5.94
C ILE A 139 4.46 -2.08 4.73
N ALA A 140 4.69 -0.83 4.37
CA ALA A 140 5.77 -0.41 3.49
C ALA A 140 6.64 0.60 4.24
N ALA A 141 7.87 0.20 4.59
CA ALA A 141 8.76 1.03 5.40
C ALA A 141 10.18 1.02 4.82
N PRO A 142 10.89 2.15 4.86
CA PRO A 142 12.28 2.21 4.38
C PRO A 142 13.28 1.67 5.41
N ARG A 143 12.84 1.43 6.66
CA ARG A 143 13.69 1.00 7.77
C ARG A 143 12.89 0.29 8.85
N ARG A 144 13.58 -0.52 9.65
CA ARG A 144 13.09 -1.18 10.86
C ARG A 144 14.11 -1.02 11.97
N LEU A 145 13.66 -0.63 13.16
CA LEU A 145 14.50 -0.61 14.38
C LEU A 145 14.30 -1.93 15.13
N CYS A 146 15.38 -2.69 15.34
CA CYS A 146 15.37 -3.87 16.20
C CYS A 146 16.46 -3.72 17.27
N GLY A 147 16.05 -3.63 18.54
CA GLY A 147 16.95 -3.24 19.62
C GLY A 147 17.59 -1.88 19.28
N ASP A 148 18.92 -1.82 19.29
CA ASP A 148 19.68 -0.59 19.03
C ASP A 148 20.09 -0.46 17.55
N ARG A 149 19.78 -1.45 16.69
CA ARG A 149 20.16 -1.46 15.27
C ARG A 149 19.02 -1.02 14.36
N VAL A 150 19.32 -0.09 13.47
CA VAL A 150 18.43 0.32 12.38
C VAL A 150 18.81 -0.42 11.10
N TYR A 151 17.91 -1.27 10.60
CA TYR A 151 18.02 -1.92 9.30
C TYR A 151 17.37 -1.07 8.22
N ARG A 152 17.93 -1.06 7.01
CA ARG A 152 17.42 -0.24 5.91
C ARG A 152 17.08 -1.10 4.70
N SER A 153 15.91 -0.83 4.13
CA SER A 153 15.53 -1.44 2.86
C SER A 153 16.16 -0.65 1.72
N THR A 154 16.71 -1.38 0.75
CA THR A 154 17.19 -0.85 -0.52
C THR A 154 16.49 -1.55 -1.66
N ILE A 155 16.39 -0.88 -2.81
CA ILE A 155 15.77 -1.43 -4.02
C ILE A 155 16.86 -1.53 -5.07
N LYS A 156 17.41 -2.74 -5.22
CA LYS A 156 18.52 -3.03 -6.12
C LYS A 156 18.39 -4.46 -6.66
N PRO A 157 18.88 -4.73 -7.88
CA PRO A 157 19.00 -6.08 -8.40
C PRO A 157 19.96 -6.92 -7.56
N LEU A 158 19.85 -8.24 -7.63
CA LEU A 158 20.80 -9.17 -7.02
C LEU A 158 21.76 -9.73 -8.08
N GLY A 159 23.02 -9.90 -7.72
CA GLY A 159 24.05 -10.54 -8.57
C GLY A 159 24.66 -9.62 -9.63
N ALA A 160 23.87 -9.15 -10.60
CA ALA A 160 24.35 -8.36 -11.74
C ALA A 160 23.64 -6.99 -11.85
N PRO A 161 24.30 -5.97 -12.44
CA PRO A 161 23.63 -4.71 -12.74
C PRO A 161 22.50 -4.92 -13.75
N VAL A 162 21.43 -4.13 -13.60
CA VAL A 162 20.28 -4.14 -14.52
C VAL A 162 20.22 -2.80 -15.25
N GLU A 163 20.27 -2.86 -16.58
CA GLU A 163 19.95 -1.72 -17.44
C GLU A 163 18.46 -1.68 -17.72
N THR A 164 17.88 -0.49 -17.69
CA THR A 164 16.44 -0.30 -17.87
C THR A 164 16.13 1.12 -18.35
N LEU A 165 14.87 1.35 -18.71
CA LEU A 165 14.32 2.67 -18.96
C LEU A 165 13.68 3.23 -17.71
N ASP A 166 13.77 4.55 -17.55
CA ASP A 166 13.01 5.30 -16.56
C ASP A 166 12.44 6.57 -17.18
N MET A 167 11.41 7.12 -16.57
CA MET A 167 10.75 8.33 -17.04
C MET A 167 10.66 9.35 -15.93
N ASP A 168 11.10 10.58 -16.22
CA ASP A 168 10.85 11.74 -15.37
C ASP A 168 9.35 12.10 -15.42
N PRO A 169 8.61 12.04 -14.29
CA PRO A 169 7.16 12.29 -14.28
C PRO A 169 6.72 13.71 -14.64
N GLU A 170 7.61 14.70 -14.53
CA GLU A 170 7.30 16.11 -14.77
C GLU A 170 7.47 16.47 -16.25
N SER A 171 8.60 16.06 -16.83
CA SER A 171 8.93 16.34 -18.23
C SER A 171 8.50 15.24 -19.21
N GLY A 172 8.19 14.04 -18.70
CA GLY A 172 7.98 12.84 -19.51
C GLY A 172 9.24 12.33 -20.20
N MET A 173 10.42 12.88 -19.90
CA MET A 173 11.67 12.51 -20.55
C MET A 173 12.08 11.09 -20.16
N ILE A 174 12.34 10.27 -21.18
CA ILE A 174 12.80 8.90 -21.02
C ILE A 174 14.33 8.90 -20.94
N SER A 175 14.86 8.16 -19.98
CA SER A 175 16.30 7.96 -19.80
C SER A 175 16.62 6.48 -19.70
N LYS A 176 17.83 6.11 -20.15
CA LYS A 176 18.39 4.79 -19.87
C LYS A 176 19.20 4.90 -18.59
N ILE A 177 18.94 4.01 -17.63
CA ILE A 177 19.65 3.96 -16.36
C ILE A 177 20.22 2.56 -16.12
N THR A 178 21.29 2.50 -15.34
CA THR A 178 21.90 1.25 -14.88
C THR A 178 21.83 1.21 -13.37
N VAL A 179 21.16 0.20 -12.82
CA VAL A 179 21.05 -0.01 -11.37
C VAL A 179 22.11 -1.02 -10.94
N ALA A 180 23.01 -0.61 -10.06
CA ALA A 180 24.04 -1.49 -9.51
C ALA A 180 23.44 -2.56 -8.60
N PRO A 181 24.02 -3.78 -8.56
CA PRO A 181 23.53 -4.84 -7.70
C PRO A 181 23.69 -4.49 -6.22
N ALA A 182 22.84 -5.08 -5.39
CA ALA A 182 22.95 -4.99 -3.95
C ALA A 182 24.13 -5.82 -3.44
N THR A 183 24.73 -5.34 -2.35
CA THR A 183 25.58 -6.19 -1.51
C THR A 183 24.73 -7.22 -0.76
N LYS A 184 25.38 -8.28 -0.24
CA LYS A 184 24.69 -9.26 0.62
C LYS A 184 24.05 -8.59 1.84
N GLU A 185 24.75 -7.64 2.47
CA GLU A 185 24.22 -6.93 3.64
C GLU A 185 22.98 -6.11 3.26
N GLU A 186 22.98 -5.40 2.13
CA GLU A 186 21.79 -4.67 1.66
C GLU A 186 20.59 -5.59 1.39
N ALA A 187 20.83 -6.81 0.91
CA ALA A 187 19.78 -7.82 0.72
C ALA A 187 19.23 -8.34 2.05
N ASP A 188 20.12 -8.67 3.00
CA ASP A 188 19.75 -9.17 4.32
C ASP A 188 19.01 -8.10 5.15
N GLU A 189 19.47 -6.84 5.11
CA GLU A 189 18.76 -5.72 5.75
C GLU A 189 17.38 -5.48 5.11
N THR A 190 17.27 -5.60 3.78
CA THR A 190 15.99 -5.49 3.09
C THR A 190 15.03 -6.60 3.50
N ARG A 191 15.51 -7.86 3.60
CA ARG A 191 14.72 -8.98 4.14
C ARG A 191 14.28 -8.73 5.58
N LYS A 192 15.13 -8.10 6.42
CA LYS A 192 14.81 -7.75 7.81
C LYS A 192 13.66 -6.74 7.93
N VAL A 193 13.60 -5.79 6.99
CA VAL A 193 12.60 -4.71 6.97
C VAL A 193 11.29 -5.13 6.28
N MET A 194 11.40 -5.75 5.11
CA MET A 194 10.26 -5.99 4.20
C MET A 194 9.82 -7.46 4.10
N GLY A 195 10.51 -8.36 4.80
CA GLY A 195 10.15 -9.77 4.92
C GLY A 195 9.12 -10.03 6.02
N GLY A 196 8.90 -11.31 6.33
CA GLY A 196 7.80 -11.73 7.21
C GLY A 196 8.06 -11.76 8.71
N GLU A 197 9.26 -11.40 9.18
CA GLU A 197 9.57 -11.50 10.62
C GLU A 197 8.63 -10.69 11.50
N ASP A 198 8.39 -9.40 11.18
CA ASP A 198 7.49 -8.59 12.02
C ASP A 198 6.03 -9.05 11.89
N TRP A 199 5.62 -9.52 10.72
CA TRP A 199 4.30 -10.11 10.54
C TRP A 199 4.11 -11.34 11.44
N LEU A 200 5.11 -12.21 11.50
CA LEU A 200 5.16 -13.35 12.39
C LEU A 200 5.12 -12.92 13.86
N ASP A 201 5.90 -11.90 14.24
CA ASP A 201 5.91 -11.33 15.59
C ASP A 201 4.52 -10.82 15.99
N TRP A 202 3.80 -10.14 15.10
CA TRP A 202 2.43 -9.68 15.33
C TRP A 202 1.46 -10.84 15.53
N VAL A 203 1.52 -11.87 14.68
CA VAL A 203 0.66 -13.04 14.81
C VAL A 203 0.90 -13.77 16.14
N HIS A 204 2.16 -14.00 16.49
CA HIS A 204 2.50 -14.63 17.76
C HIS A 204 2.07 -13.81 18.96
N TYR A 205 2.30 -12.50 18.93
CA TYR A 205 1.89 -11.60 20.01
C TYR A 205 0.37 -11.64 20.21
N LEU A 206 -0.40 -11.51 19.14
CA LEU A 206 -1.87 -11.56 19.22
C LEU A 206 -2.38 -12.93 19.68
N LYS A 207 -1.76 -14.03 19.23
CA LYS A 207 -2.10 -15.39 19.68
C LYS A 207 -1.80 -15.59 21.17
N HIS A 208 -0.63 -15.15 21.64
CA HIS A 208 -0.24 -15.23 23.04
C HIS A 208 -1.21 -14.47 23.94
N GLU A 209 -1.67 -13.30 23.50
CA GLU A 209 -2.64 -12.48 24.23
C GLU A 209 -4.09 -13.00 24.13
N GLY A 210 -4.34 -14.10 23.41
CA GLY A 210 -5.69 -14.65 23.20
C GLY A 210 -6.60 -13.75 22.36
N LEU A 211 -6.03 -12.93 21.47
CA LEU A 211 -6.73 -11.89 20.70
C LEU A 211 -7.04 -12.29 19.26
N LEU A 212 -6.81 -13.53 18.87
CA LEU A 212 -7.22 -14.08 17.57
C LEU A 212 -8.45 -14.97 17.78
N ASN A 213 -9.49 -14.77 16.98
CA ASN A 213 -10.65 -15.66 17.00
C ASN A 213 -10.31 -17.01 16.38
N GLU A 214 -11.10 -18.04 16.72
CA GLU A 214 -11.05 -19.31 16.01
C GLU A 214 -11.38 -19.09 14.51
N GLY A 215 -10.60 -19.72 13.63
CA GLY A 215 -10.72 -19.53 12.19
C GLY A 215 -10.25 -18.15 11.68
N ALA A 216 -9.53 -17.38 12.51
CA ALA A 216 -8.92 -16.13 12.06
C ALA A 216 -8.02 -16.35 10.84
N LYS A 217 -7.98 -15.34 9.96
CA LYS A 217 -7.13 -15.33 8.77
C LYS A 217 -6.10 -14.21 8.87
N THR A 218 -5.01 -14.34 8.14
CA THR A 218 -4.09 -13.21 7.92
C THR A 218 -3.56 -13.21 6.50
N PHE A 219 -3.27 -12.03 5.98
CA PHE A 219 -2.51 -11.94 4.75
C PHE A 219 -1.56 -10.76 4.72
N ALA A 220 -0.48 -10.91 3.95
CA ALA A 220 0.47 -9.86 3.66
C ALA A 220 0.47 -9.53 2.16
N TYR A 221 0.64 -8.24 1.83
CA TYR A 221 0.74 -7.81 0.43
C TYR A 221 2.14 -8.01 -0.17
N THR A 222 2.14 -8.50 -1.41
CA THR A 222 3.32 -8.59 -2.26
C THR A 222 3.05 -7.98 -3.64
N TYR A 223 4.08 -7.96 -4.49
CA TYR A 223 4.00 -7.58 -5.89
C TYR A 223 4.95 -8.48 -6.68
N ILE A 224 4.43 -9.13 -7.73
CA ILE A 224 5.17 -9.98 -8.68
C ILE A 224 5.78 -9.09 -9.75
N GLY A 225 4.93 -8.27 -10.38
CA GLY A 225 5.30 -7.34 -11.43
C GLY A 225 5.67 -7.98 -12.77
N SER A 226 5.60 -7.15 -13.80
CA SER A 226 5.94 -7.49 -15.18
C SER A 226 7.39 -7.95 -15.34
N GLU A 227 7.67 -8.74 -16.39
CA GLU A 227 9.04 -9.01 -16.84
C GLU A 227 9.84 -7.72 -17.09
N LEU A 228 9.17 -6.63 -17.47
CA LEU A 228 9.78 -5.31 -17.70
C LEU A 228 10.38 -4.70 -16.42
N THR A 229 9.86 -5.05 -15.24
CA THR A 229 10.27 -4.50 -13.94
C THR A 229 10.92 -5.55 -13.04
N ARG A 230 10.83 -6.83 -13.43
CA ARG A 230 11.32 -7.99 -12.67
C ARG A 230 12.76 -7.86 -12.24
N GLY A 231 13.65 -7.37 -13.11
CA GLY A 231 15.09 -7.26 -12.81
C GLY A 231 15.40 -6.39 -11.59
N ILE A 232 14.58 -5.37 -11.31
CA ILE A 232 14.77 -4.44 -10.20
C ILE A 232 13.94 -4.84 -8.98
N TYR A 233 12.74 -5.37 -9.19
CA TYR A 233 11.79 -5.66 -8.12
C TYR A 233 11.87 -7.11 -7.64
N ASN A 234 11.27 -8.04 -8.40
CA ASN A 234 11.06 -9.44 -7.99
C ASN A 234 12.35 -10.28 -8.04
N ALA A 235 13.29 -9.98 -8.94
CA ALA A 235 14.62 -10.59 -8.93
C ALA A 235 15.64 -9.79 -8.07
N GLY A 236 15.19 -8.74 -7.39
CA GLY A 236 16.00 -7.85 -6.57
C GLY A 236 15.90 -8.13 -5.07
N THR A 237 16.44 -7.20 -4.28
CA THR A 237 16.38 -7.22 -2.81
C THR A 237 14.95 -7.27 -2.25
N ILE A 238 14.01 -6.58 -2.91
CA ILE A 238 12.60 -6.60 -2.51
C ILE A 238 11.98 -7.98 -2.76
N GLY A 239 12.22 -8.58 -3.92
CA GLY A 239 11.80 -9.96 -4.20
C GLY A 239 12.32 -10.95 -3.17
N TYR A 240 13.60 -10.87 -2.81
CA TYR A 240 14.18 -11.69 -1.74
C TYR A 240 13.46 -11.52 -0.39
N ALA A 241 13.03 -10.30 -0.05
CA ALA A 241 12.21 -10.06 1.12
C ALA A 241 10.78 -10.63 0.98
N LYS A 242 10.19 -10.56 -0.22
CA LYS A 242 8.85 -11.10 -0.50
C LYS A 242 8.82 -12.63 -0.51
N ASP A 243 9.89 -13.30 -0.92
CA ASP A 243 10.05 -14.75 -0.76
C ASP A 243 9.99 -15.13 0.73
N HIS A 244 10.61 -14.33 1.61
CA HIS A 244 10.52 -14.55 3.05
C HIS A 244 9.10 -14.38 3.61
N LEU A 245 8.25 -13.50 3.04
CA LEU A 245 6.83 -13.45 3.41
C LEU A 245 6.12 -14.75 3.04
N LEU A 246 6.43 -15.34 1.89
CA LEU A 246 5.86 -16.61 1.47
C LEU A 246 6.31 -17.77 2.38
N GLU A 247 7.59 -17.81 2.75
CA GLU A 247 8.13 -18.74 3.75
C GLU A 247 7.39 -18.60 5.09
N THR A 248 7.16 -17.35 5.54
CA THR A 248 6.44 -17.06 6.78
C THR A 248 5.00 -17.53 6.74
N ALA A 249 4.28 -17.25 5.64
CA ALA A 249 2.90 -17.70 5.47
C ALA A 249 2.81 -19.23 5.49
N ARG A 250 3.72 -19.94 4.81
CA ARG A 250 3.78 -21.42 4.87
C ARG A 250 3.95 -21.90 6.29
N TRP A 251 4.92 -21.35 7.00
CA TRP A 251 5.20 -21.74 8.38
C TRP A 251 3.99 -21.52 9.29
N LEU A 252 3.29 -20.38 9.19
CA LEU A 252 2.08 -20.10 9.97
C LEU A 252 0.97 -21.14 9.74
N ASN A 253 0.76 -21.56 8.48
CA ASN A 253 -0.21 -22.60 8.13
C ASN A 253 0.24 -23.98 8.63
N ASP A 254 1.51 -24.36 8.43
CA ASP A 254 2.06 -25.65 8.86
C ASP A 254 1.98 -25.84 10.37
N GLN A 255 2.12 -24.75 11.14
CA GLN A 255 1.95 -24.76 12.59
C GLN A 255 0.48 -24.75 13.06
N GLY A 256 -0.49 -24.70 12.13
CA GLY A 256 -1.91 -24.61 12.45
C GLY A 256 -2.24 -23.37 13.31
N ILE A 257 -1.49 -22.27 13.15
CA ILE A 257 -1.68 -21.08 13.97
C ILE A 257 -2.97 -20.37 13.58
N LEU A 258 -3.13 -20.11 12.28
CA LEU A 258 -4.27 -19.48 11.62
C LEU A 258 -4.07 -19.60 10.09
N GLN A 259 -5.10 -19.36 9.28
CA GLN A 259 -4.95 -19.41 7.82
C GLN A 259 -4.19 -18.18 7.28
N ALA A 260 -2.98 -18.39 6.75
CA ALA A 260 -2.12 -17.30 6.29
C ALA A 260 -1.95 -17.29 4.76
N HIS A 261 -2.05 -16.10 4.15
CA HIS A 261 -1.92 -15.93 2.70
C HIS A 261 -0.90 -14.86 2.35
N VAL A 262 -0.26 -14.99 1.18
CA VAL A 262 0.41 -13.89 0.51
C VAL A 262 -0.44 -13.46 -0.68
N VAL A 263 -0.78 -12.18 -0.74
CA VAL A 263 -1.62 -11.63 -1.81
C VAL A 263 -0.83 -10.65 -2.64
N SER A 264 -0.66 -10.97 -3.91
CA SER A 264 -0.05 -10.06 -4.87
C SER A 264 -1.09 -9.06 -5.38
N GLN A 265 -0.69 -7.81 -5.55
CA GLN A 265 -1.58 -6.71 -5.91
C GLN A 265 -1.05 -5.96 -7.14
N PRO A 266 -1.92 -5.43 -8.03
CA PRO A 266 -1.49 -4.70 -9.22
C PRO A 266 -0.59 -3.49 -8.92
N ALA A 267 0.12 -3.00 -9.94
CA ALA A 267 0.86 -1.76 -9.82
C ALA A 267 -0.11 -0.58 -9.71
N VAL A 268 -0.05 0.13 -8.57
CA VAL A 268 -0.78 1.38 -8.34
C VAL A 268 0.17 2.50 -7.90
N VAL A 269 -0.18 3.74 -8.26
CA VAL A 269 0.61 4.91 -7.87
C VAL A 269 0.52 5.07 -6.34
N THR A 270 1.66 4.95 -5.66
CA THR A 270 1.81 5.14 -4.22
C THR A 270 3.10 5.89 -3.94
N GLN A 271 3.26 6.39 -2.71
CA GLN A 271 4.52 7.03 -2.31
C GLN A 271 5.71 6.06 -2.44
N SER A 272 5.48 4.77 -2.17
CA SER A 272 6.51 3.73 -2.23
C SER A 272 6.86 3.34 -3.67
N SER A 273 5.88 3.28 -4.58
CA SER A 273 6.11 2.87 -5.97
C SER A 273 6.74 3.98 -6.82
N ALA A 274 6.45 5.25 -6.52
CA ALA A 274 6.96 6.40 -7.28
C ALA A 274 8.50 6.61 -7.20
N VAL A 275 9.17 5.98 -6.23
CA VAL A 275 10.63 6.07 -6.06
C VAL A 275 11.39 4.86 -6.64
N ILE A 276 10.66 3.88 -7.17
CA ILE A 276 11.24 2.66 -7.73
C ILE A 276 11.68 2.95 -9.17
N PRO A 277 12.94 2.68 -9.53
CA PRO A 277 13.40 2.82 -10.91
C PRO A 277 12.47 2.08 -11.89
N SER A 278 12.21 2.66 -13.06
CA SER A 278 11.37 2.10 -14.13
C SER A 278 9.88 2.04 -13.89
N ILE A 279 9.43 2.13 -12.64
CA ILE A 279 8.01 2.01 -12.30
C ILE A 279 7.22 3.21 -12.81
N SER A 280 7.79 4.42 -12.82
CA SER A 280 7.10 5.61 -13.34
C SER A 280 6.72 5.45 -14.82
N LEU A 281 7.65 4.94 -15.66
CA LEU A 281 7.36 4.63 -17.06
C LEU A 281 6.32 3.51 -17.17
N TYR A 282 6.54 2.39 -16.46
CA TYR A 282 5.65 1.24 -16.50
C TYR A 282 4.21 1.60 -16.15
N MET A 283 4.01 2.31 -15.03
CA MET A 283 2.69 2.76 -14.60
C MET A 283 2.05 3.72 -15.58
N THR A 284 2.83 4.61 -16.22
CA THR A 284 2.28 5.54 -17.22
C THR A 284 1.73 4.79 -18.44
N LEU A 285 2.42 3.74 -18.89
CA LEU A 285 1.94 2.87 -19.98
C LEU A 285 0.72 2.04 -19.56
N LEU A 286 0.74 1.49 -18.35
CA LEU A 286 -0.36 0.69 -17.78
C LEU A 286 -1.62 1.51 -17.59
N MET A 287 -1.51 2.71 -17.01
CA MET A 287 -2.62 3.64 -16.83
C MET A 287 -3.29 3.98 -18.16
N LYS A 288 -2.49 4.23 -19.20
CA LYS A 288 -3.03 4.49 -20.55
C LYS A 288 -3.81 3.30 -21.10
N LEU A 289 -3.26 2.09 -20.93
CA LEU A 289 -3.93 0.88 -21.38
C LEU A 289 -5.24 0.62 -20.63
N TYR A 290 -5.26 0.91 -19.32
CA TYR A 290 -6.47 0.71 -18.52
C TYR A 290 -7.52 1.77 -18.84
N GLU A 291 -7.10 3.01 -19.11
CA GLU A 291 -7.98 4.07 -19.60
C GLU A 291 -8.68 3.68 -20.91
N GLU A 292 -7.93 3.21 -21.91
CA GLU A 292 -8.46 2.81 -23.22
C GLU A 292 -9.42 1.63 -23.15
N ASN A 293 -9.24 0.74 -22.17
CA ASN A 293 -10.08 -0.42 -21.95
C ASN A 293 -11.16 -0.18 -20.89
N HIS A 294 -11.32 1.05 -20.40
CA HIS A 294 -12.26 1.42 -19.33
C HIS A 294 -12.15 0.52 -18.08
N ARG A 295 -10.92 0.14 -17.71
CA ARG A 295 -10.63 -0.69 -16.53
C ARG A 295 -10.30 0.19 -15.34
N ASP A 296 -10.92 -0.12 -14.19
CA ASP A 296 -10.59 0.54 -12.93
C ASP A 296 -9.29 -0.03 -12.33
N ASN A 297 -8.32 0.84 -12.06
CA ASN A 297 -7.06 0.52 -11.37
C ASN A 297 -7.02 1.01 -9.92
N SER A 298 -8.18 1.26 -9.31
CA SER A 298 -8.24 1.82 -7.95
C SER A 298 -7.92 0.77 -6.89
N CYS A 299 -7.23 1.21 -5.82
CA CYS A 299 -6.91 0.34 -4.69
C CYS A 299 -8.18 -0.30 -4.11
N VAL A 300 -9.26 0.45 -3.95
CA VAL A 300 -10.56 -0.04 -3.46
C VAL A 300 -11.07 -1.23 -4.27
N SER A 301 -11.05 -1.15 -5.60
CA SER A 301 -11.54 -2.23 -6.47
C SER A 301 -10.67 -3.49 -6.39
N HIS A 302 -9.34 -3.32 -6.33
CA HIS A 302 -8.44 -4.45 -6.13
C HIS A 302 -8.62 -5.11 -4.75
N ILE A 303 -8.78 -4.31 -3.69
CA ILE A 303 -9.07 -4.80 -2.35
C ILE A 303 -10.42 -5.51 -2.32
N ALA A 304 -11.45 -4.99 -2.99
CA ALA A 304 -12.76 -5.60 -3.05
C ALA A 304 -12.70 -7.03 -3.59
N ARG A 305 -12.11 -7.18 -4.79
CA ARG A 305 -11.91 -8.48 -5.45
C ARG A 305 -11.10 -9.44 -4.58
N MET A 306 -10.07 -8.94 -3.92
CA MET A 306 -9.22 -9.75 -3.03
C MET A 306 -9.97 -10.19 -1.76
N MET A 307 -10.72 -9.30 -1.11
CA MET A 307 -11.50 -9.64 0.09
C MET A 307 -12.56 -10.69 -0.22
N GLU A 308 -13.19 -10.60 -1.40
CA GLU A 308 -14.13 -11.60 -1.86
C GLU A 308 -13.48 -12.98 -1.94
N HIS A 309 -12.29 -13.04 -2.54
CA HIS A 309 -11.52 -14.28 -2.66
C HIS A 309 -11.10 -14.84 -1.29
N VAL A 310 -10.52 -14.03 -0.40
CA VAL A 310 -10.03 -14.47 0.93
C VAL A 310 -11.15 -15.05 1.79
N PHE A 311 -12.37 -14.55 1.66
CA PHE A 311 -13.46 -14.90 2.57
C PHE A 311 -14.56 -15.79 2.01
N TYR A 312 -14.78 -15.76 0.70
CA TYR A 312 -15.95 -16.42 0.10
C TYR A 312 -15.58 -17.37 -1.04
N SER A 313 -14.32 -17.41 -1.49
CA SER A 313 -13.92 -18.46 -2.42
C SER A 313 -13.80 -19.80 -1.70
N SER A 314 -14.36 -20.84 -2.31
CA SER A 314 -14.38 -22.22 -1.79
C SER A 314 -13.07 -22.97 -1.99
N SER A 315 -11.99 -22.30 -2.45
CA SER A 315 -10.69 -22.93 -2.57
C SER A 315 -10.02 -22.95 -1.19
N GLU A 316 -10.17 -24.08 -0.51
CA GLU A 316 -9.38 -24.41 0.68
C GLU A 316 -7.87 -24.29 0.35
N ASP A 317 -7.11 -23.68 1.27
CA ASP A 317 -5.64 -23.66 1.31
C ASP A 317 -4.87 -22.99 0.16
N VAL A 318 -5.38 -21.89 -0.39
CA VAL A 318 -4.59 -21.06 -1.32
C VAL A 318 -3.55 -20.23 -0.56
N LEU A 319 -2.33 -20.73 -0.43
CA LEU A 319 -1.21 -20.00 0.18
C LEU A 319 -0.92 -18.66 -0.53
N TYR A 320 -1.06 -18.63 -1.86
CA TYR A 320 -0.66 -17.49 -2.69
C TYR A 320 -1.80 -17.06 -3.61
N ILE A 321 -2.27 -15.83 -3.45
CA ILE A 321 -3.39 -15.28 -4.23
C ILE A 321 -2.84 -14.27 -5.24
N ASN A 322 -3.10 -14.53 -6.53
CA ASN A 322 -2.74 -13.61 -7.60
C ASN A 322 -3.87 -12.65 -7.94
N ASN A 323 -3.73 -11.37 -7.56
CA ASN A 323 -4.69 -10.31 -7.89
C ASN A 323 -4.20 -9.38 -9.02
N GLU A 324 -3.05 -9.68 -9.63
CA GLU A 324 -2.40 -8.87 -10.66
C GLU A 324 -2.96 -9.15 -12.06
N ASP A 325 -4.11 -8.54 -12.37
CA ASP A 325 -4.67 -8.56 -13.72
C ASP A 325 -3.78 -7.87 -14.77
N GLU A 326 -2.78 -7.10 -14.33
CA GLU A 326 -1.74 -6.55 -15.21
C GLU A 326 -0.87 -7.64 -15.83
N LEU A 327 -0.76 -8.81 -15.20
CA LEU A 327 0.05 -9.93 -15.70
C LEU A 327 -0.66 -10.80 -16.75
N LEU A 328 -1.91 -10.49 -17.09
CA LEU A 328 -2.61 -11.18 -18.16
C LEU A 328 -1.82 -11.06 -19.48
N PRO A 329 -1.67 -12.15 -20.27
CA PRO A 329 -0.83 -12.15 -21.47
C PRO A 329 -1.14 -11.01 -22.45
N GLN A 330 -2.43 -10.72 -22.67
CA GLN A 330 -2.87 -9.63 -23.55
C GLN A 330 -2.44 -8.24 -23.04
N VAL A 331 -2.40 -8.04 -21.72
CA VAL A 331 -1.94 -6.78 -21.11
C VAL A 331 -0.42 -6.67 -21.25
N GLN A 332 0.30 -7.74 -20.90
CA GLN A 332 1.76 -7.78 -20.97
C GLN A 332 2.29 -7.59 -22.40
N ASN A 333 1.62 -8.16 -23.41
CA ASN A 333 2.01 -7.99 -24.81
C ASN A 333 1.94 -6.52 -25.25
N VAL A 334 0.85 -5.82 -24.92
CA VAL A 334 0.70 -4.40 -25.24
C VAL A 334 1.73 -3.56 -24.48
N LEU A 335 1.98 -3.88 -23.20
CA LEU A 335 2.99 -3.17 -22.42
C LEU A 335 4.41 -3.36 -22.98
N LYS A 336 4.76 -4.57 -23.41
CA LYS A 336 6.06 -4.85 -24.07
C LYS A 336 6.21 -4.07 -25.37
N GLU A 337 5.15 -4.02 -26.18
CA GLU A 337 5.14 -3.25 -27.43
C GLU A 337 5.28 -1.74 -27.18
N ARG A 338 4.58 -1.20 -26.19
CA ARG A 338 4.71 0.22 -25.83
C ARG A 338 6.07 0.54 -25.24
N TRP A 339 6.61 -0.36 -24.43
CA TRP A 339 7.93 -0.22 -23.82
C TRP A 339 9.04 -0.17 -24.88
N SER A 340 8.97 -1.00 -25.93
CA SER A 340 9.97 -0.99 -26.99
C SER A 340 9.93 0.28 -27.86
N GLN A 341 8.81 1.01 -27.85
CA GLN A 341 8.65 2.30 -28.51
C GLN A 341 9.11 3.49 -27.65
N ALA A 342 9.44 3.29 -26.38
CA ALA A 342 9.96 4.33 -25.51
C ALA A 342 11.45 4.60 -25.81
N VAL A 343 11.76 5.77 -26.36
CA VAL A 343 13.12 6.11 -26.83
C VAL A 343 13.85 6.99 -25.80
N PRO A 344 15.02 6.57 -25.28
CA PRO A 344 15.86 7.43 -24.44
C PRO A 344 16.21 8.77 -25.10
N GLY A 345 16.17 9.85 -24.31
CA GLY A 345 16.44 11.21 -24.78
C GLY A 345 15.24 11.91 -25.42
N GLN A 346 14.06 11.28 -25.42
CA GLN A 346 12.81 11.86 -25.91
C GLN A 346 11.75 11.85 -24.83
N SER A 347 10.79 12.77 -24.92
CA SER A 347 9.57 12.72 -24.10
C SER A 347 8.68 11.58 -24.56
N LEU A 348 7.97 10.95 -23.61
CA LEU A 348 7.01 9.88 -23.91
C LEU A 348 5.93 10.36 -24.88
N SER A 349 5.71 9.60 -25.95
CA SER A 349 4.64 9.89 -26.92
C SER A 349 3.26 9.82 -26.25
N PRO A 350 2.35 10.78 -26.50
CA PRO A 350 0.97 10.75 -26.01
C PRO A 350 0.18 9.50 -26.40
N SER A 351 0.57 8.82 -27.49
CA SER A 351 -0.04 7.54 -27.91
C SER A 351 0.34 6.37 -27.00
N LEU A 352 1.47 6.46 -26.29
CA LEU A 352 1.97 5.41 -25.40
C LEU A 352 1.51 5.62 -23.96
N GLY A 353 1.47 6.87 -23.51
CA GLY A 353 0.98 7.22 -22.19
C GLY A 353 0.96 8.71 -21.91
N ASN A 354 0.43 9.08 -20.75
CA ASN A 354 0.27 10.46 -20.32
C ASN A 354 1.02 10.73 -19.00
N PRO A 355 2.25 11.27 -19.07
CA PRO A 355 3.03 11.61 -17.86
C PRO A 355 2.29 12.57 -16.93
N ALA A 356 1.49 13.50 -17.46
CA ALA A 356 0.71 14.43 -16.65
C ALA A 356 -0.37 13.71 -15.82
N ALA A 357 -0.98 12.65 -16.35
CA ALA A 357 -1.94 11.85 -15.61
C ALA A 357 -1.28 11.07 -14.45
N PHE A 358 -0.11 10.48 -14.68
CA PHE A 358 0.69 9.88 -13.60
C PHE A 358 1.05 10.92 -12.53
N ASN A 359 1.48 12.10 -12.96
CA ASN A 359 1.85 13.19 -12.08
C ASN A 359 0.68 13.70 -11.22
N GLN A 360 -0.52 13.80 -11.81
CA GLN A 360 -1.76 14.12 -11.09
C GLN A 360 -2.12 13.02 -10.10
N ALA A 361 -2.04 11.74 -10.50
CA ALA A 361 -2.28 10.62 -9.61
C ALA A 361 -1.30 10.62 -8.41
N PHE A 362 -0.04 10.95 -8.64
CA PHE A 362 0.96 11.11 -7.58
C PHE A 362 0.62 12.26 -6.63
N LEU A 363 0.25 13.44 -7.15
CA LEU A 363 -0.15 14.59 -6.32
C LEU A 363 -1.39 14.31 -5.49
N ARG A 364 -2.32 13.53 -6.05
CA ARG A 364 -3.53 13.11 -5.38
C ARG A 364 -3.23 12.36 -4.09
N LEU A 365 -2.15 11.57 -4.02
CA LEU A 365 -1.73 10.90 -2.78
C LEU A 365 -1.50 11.86 -1.59
N PHE A 366 -1.21 13.12 -1.89
CA PHE A 366 -0.96 14.17 -0.91
C PHE A 366 -2.11 15.17 -0.83
N GLY A 367 -3.27 14.85 -1.39
CA GLY A 367 -4.46 15.71 -1.39
C GLY A 367 -4.41 16.85 -2.40
N PHE A 368 -3.52 16.84 -3.38
CA PHE A 368 -3.45 17.84 -4.43
C PHE A 368 -4.08 17.36 -5.75
N SER A 369 -4.17 18.24 -6.75
CA SER A 369 -4.65 17.92 -8.10
C SER A 369 -6.08 17.38 -8.15
N ARG A 370 -6.94 17.83 -7.23
CA ARG A 370 -8.38 17.62 -7.32
C ARG A 370 -9.07 18.87 -7.87
N ASN A 371 -10.16 18.70 -8.60
CA ASN A 371 -10.93 19.81 -9.14
C ASN A 371 -12.05 20.28 -8.21
N ASP A 372 -12.35 19.50 -7.17
CA ASP A 372 -13.41 19.73 -6.18
C ASP A 372 -12.89 20.30 -4.85
N VAL A 373 -11.66 20.80 -4.82
CA VAL A 373 -11.02 21.41 -3.65
C VAL A 373 -10.47 22.78 -4.05
N ASP A 374 -10.85 23.82 -3.30
CA ASP A 374 -10.22 25.13 -3.43
C ASP A 374 -8.88 25.13 -2.68
N TYR A 375 -7.78 25.30 -3.43
CA TYR A 375 -6.41 25.31 -2.88
C TYR A 375 -5.90 26.72 -2.57
N GLU A 376 -6.64 27.77 -2.91
CA GLU A 376 -6.30 29.15 -2.54
C GLU A 376 -6.91 29.54 -1.19
N ASP A 377 -7.94 28.81 -0.75
CA ASP A 377 -8.56 29.00 0.57
C ASP A 377 -7.62 28.58 1.72
N PRO A 378 -7.37 29.45 2.72
CA PRO A 378 -6.58 29.10 3.87
C PRO A 378 -7.25 28.00 4.72
N VAL A 379 -6.51 26.95 5.05
CA VAL A 379 -6.98 25.88 5.96
C VAL A 379 -6.14 25.79 7.23
N ASP A 380 -6.76 25.43 8.37
CA ASP A 380 -6.01 25.08 9.59
C ASP A 380 -5.42 23.67 9.43
N PRO A 381 -4.08 23.51 9.38
CA PRO A 381 -3.48 22.19 9.24
C PRO A 381 -3.67 21.30 10.48
N ARG A 382 -4.09 21.85 11.62
CA ARG A 382 -4.32 21.13 12.88
C ARG A 382 -5.75 20.66 13.03
N ASN A 383 -6.71 21.52 12.70
CA ASN A 383 -8.15 21.24 12.78
C ASN A 383 -8.86 21.58 11.46
N PRO A 384 -8.59 20.82 10.38
CA PRO A 384 -9.06 21.17 9.04
C PRO A 384 -10.55 20.89 8.80
N PHE A 385 -11.21 20.12 9.67
CA PHE A 385 -12.63 19.75 9.56
C PHE A 385 -13.20 19.33 10.91
#